data_AF-A0AAV4LFS5-F1
#
_entry.id   AF-A0AAV4LFS5-F1
#
_cell.length_a   1.000
_cell.length_b   1.000
_cell.length_c   1.000
_cell.angle_alpha   90.00
_cell.angle_beta   90.00
_cell.angle_gamma   90.00
#
_symmetry.space_group_name_H-M   'P 1'
#
loop_
_entity.id
_entity.type
_entity.pdbx_description
1 polymer ?
#
loop_
_entity_poly.entity_id
_entity_poly.type
_entity_poly.pdbx_seq_one_letter_code
_entity_poly.pdbx_strand_id
1 'polypeptide(L)' 'MGIFIFDNLGRVVLPKKLHDTFKIDVGDSLEIFVTNNQEIVFRKYEAVCHICGTVEEFIMVKGKQEYDIV' A
#
# COMPACT_ATOMS: atom_id res chain seq x y z
N MET A 1 20.81 -8.91 -3.90
CA MET A 1 20.27 -9.79 -2.84
C MET A 1 20.60 -9.14 -1.51
N GLY A 2 19.61 -8.76 -0.72
CA GLY A 2 19.81 -8.20 0.62
C GLY A 2 19.06 -9.06 1.63
N ILE A 3 19.68 -9.39 2.75
CA ILE A 3 19.06 -10.13 3.86
C ILE A 3 18.67 -9.10 4.92
N PHE A 4 17.41 -9.13 5.35
CA PHE A 4 16.90 -8.24 6.39
C PHE A 4 16.58 -9.07 7.62
N ILE A 5 17.04 -8.59 8.77
CA ILE A 5 16.78 -9.23 10.05
C ILE A 5 15.52 -8.58 10.62
N PHE A 6 14.57 -9.42 10.99
CA PHE A 6 13.38 -8.99 11.71
C PHE A 6 13.77 -8.42 13.07
N ASP A 7 13.15 -7.30 13.45
CA ASP A 7 13.24 -6.86 14.82
C ASP A 7 12.34 -7.70 15.74
N ASN A 8 12.45 -7.44 17.04
CA ASN A 8 11.66 -8.09 18.08
C ASN A 8 10.15 -7.79 18.00
N LEU A 9 9.72 -6.87 17.15
CA LEU A 9 8.31 -6.46 16.99
C LEU A 9 7.70 -6.96 15.68
N GLY A 10 8.47 -7.56 14.78
CA GLY A 10 7.94 -8.01 13.49
C GLY A 10 8.08 -6.97 12.37
N ARG A 11 8.92 -5.94 12.50
CA ARG A 11 9.11 -4.93 11.44
C ARG A 11 10.23 -5.33 10.49
N VAL A 12 9.99 -5.10 9.20
CA VAL A 12 10.99 -5.19 8.12
C VAL A 12 11.16 -3.81 7.51
N VAL A 13 12.42 -3.38 7.34
CA VAL A 13 12.76 -2.12 6.69
C VAL A 13 13.02 -2.37 5.21
N LEU A 14 12.29 -1.69 4.33
CA LEU A 14 12.56 -1.72 2.89
C LEU A 14 13.68 -0.71 2.55
N PRO A 15 14.72 -1.12 1.79
CA PRO A 15 15.76 -0.20 1.35
C PRO A 15 15.22 0.94 0.49
N LYS A 16 15.84 2.12 0.60
CA LYS A 16 15.46 3.32 -0.16
C LYS A 16 15.35 3.09 -1.68
N LYS A 17 16.23 2.25 -2.25
CA LYS A 17 16.19 1.90 -3.67
C LYS A 17 14.85 1.28 -4.09
N LEU A 18 14.23 0.46 -3.23
CA LEU A 18 12.91 -0.12 -3.50
C LEU A 18 11.80 0.94 -3.42
N HIS A 19 11.89 1.89 -2.49
CA HIS A 19 10.94 3.01 -2.43
C HIS A 19 10.90 3.77 -3.76
N ASP A 20 12.06 4.11 -4.32
CA ASP A 20 12.14 4.88 -5.55
C ASP A 20 11.71 4.05 -6.78
N THR A 21 12.02 2.74 -6.79
CA THR A 21 11.67 1.83 -7.90
C THR A 21 10.17 1.55 -7.94
N PHE A 22 9.54 1.37 -6.78
CA PHE A 22 8.13 1.03 -6.65
C PHE A 22 7.23 2.23 -6.32
N LYS A 23 7.80 3.45 -6.29
CA LYS A 23 7.11 4.71 -5.95
C LYS A 23 6.31 4.58 -4.64
N ILE A 24 6.98 4.13 -3.60
CA ILE A 24 6.43 3.96 -2.25
C ILE A 24 6.93 5.12 -1.39
N ASP A 25 6.03 6.06 -1.12
CA ASP A 25 6.31 7.24 -0.31
C ASP A 25 5.88 7.07 1.15
N VAL A 26 6.36 7.95 2.02
CA VAL A 26 6.01 7.91 3.45
C VAL A 26 4.51 8.18 3.58
N GLY A 27 3.79 7.22 4.17
CA GLY A 27 2.33 7.29 4.34
C GLY A 27 1.56 6.42 3.34
N ASP A 28 2.23 5.85 2.32
CA ASP A 28 1.59 4.90 1.43
C ASP A 28 1.23 3.59 2.16
N SER A 29 0.01 3.12 1.91
CA SER A 29 -0.45 1.81 2.36
C SER A 29 0.08 0.71 1.44
N LEU A 30 0.57 -0.38 2.02
CA LEU A 30 0.97 -1.58 1.29
C LEU A 30 0.10 -2.75 1.75
N GLU A 31 -0.34 -3.55 0.79
CA GLU A 31 -1.02 -4.80 1.00
C GLU A 31 0.00 -5.95 1.00
N ILE A 32 -0.17 -6.90 1.92
CA ILE A 32 0.74 -8.02 2.12
C ILE A 32 -0.05 -9.32 1.95
N PHE A 33 0.46 -10.21 1.09
CA PHE A 33 -0.10 -11.55 0.90
C PHE A 33 0.97 -12.61 0.99
N VAL A 34 0.55 -13.81 1.37
CA VAL A 34 1.39 -15.01 1.39
C VAL A 34 0.93 -15.93 0.26
N THR A 35 1.85 -16.32 -0.61
CA THR A 35 1.56 -17.28 -1.69
C THR A 35 1.60 -18.71 -1.15
N ASN A 36 1.06 -19.65 -1.92
CA ASN A 36 1.12 -21.09 -1.60
C ASN A 36 2.58 -21.60 -1.45
N ASN A 37 3.54 -20.89 -2.03
CA ASN A 37 4.96 -21.23 -1.98
C ASN A 37 5.69 -20.55 -0.80
N GLN A 38 4.97 -20.03 0.20
CA GLN A 38 5.52 -19.32 1.36
C GLN A 38 6.28 -18.04 1.01
N GLU A 39 5.95 -17.43 -0.13
CA GLU A 39 6.53 -16.15 -0.52
C GLU A 39 5.66 -15.02 0.02
N ILE A 40 6.32 -13.98 0.54
CA ILE A 40 5.65 -12.74 0.95
C ILE A 40 5.69 -11.77 -0.21
N VAL A 41 4.50 -11.33 -0.65
CA VAL A 41 4.33 -10.39 -1.75
C VAL A 41 3.77 -9.08 -1.21
N PHE A 42 4.44 -7.97 -1.54
CA PHE A 42 4.00 -6.62 -1.22
C PHE A 42 3.39 -5.98 -2.47
N ARG A 43 2.22 -5.35 -2.34
CA ARG A 43 1.56 -4.59 -3.40
C ARG A 43 1.21 -3.19 -2.88
N LYS A 44 1.33 -2.16 -3.72
CA LYS A 44 0.80 -0.83 -3.38
C LYS A 44 -0.72 -0.94 -3.21
N TYR A 45 -1.21 -0.52 -2.05
CA TYR A 45 -2.65 -0.51 -1.82
C TYR A 45 -3.23 0.68 -2.56
N GLU A 46 -3.93 0.40 -3.65
CA GLU A 46 -4.75 1.36 -4.36
C GLU A 46 -6.17 1.16 -3.87
N ALA A 47 -6.73 2.17 -3.21
CA ALA A 47 -8.14 2.14 -2.84
C ALA A 47 -8.96 2.15 -4.13
N VAL A 48 -9.56 1.01 -4.46
CA VAL A 48 -10.48 0.92 -5.59
C VAL A 48 -11.89 1.05 -5.05
N CYS A 49 -12.67 1.95 -5.64
CA CYS A 49 -14.10 2.03 -5.41
C CYS A 49 -14.77 0.72 -5.88
N HIS A 50 -15.16 -0.16 -4.95
CA HIS A 50 -15.78 -1.45 -5.30
C HIS A 50 -17.11 -1.31 -6.07
N ILE A 51 -17.73 -0.14 -6.01
CA ILE A 51 -19.01 0.17 -6.66
C ILE A 51 -18.81 0.62 -8.12
N CYS A 52 -17.76 1.39 -8.38
CA CYS A 52 -17.55 2.07 -9.67
C CYS A 52 -16.36 1.51 -10.47
N GLY A 53 -15.50 0.69 -9.85
CA GLY A 53 -14.37 0.03 -10.51
C GLY A 53 -13.24 0.97 -10.94
N THR A 54 -13.37 2.27 -10.67
CA THR A 54 -12.35 3.29 -10.95
C THR A 54 -11.43 3.49 -9.75
N VAL A 55 -10.14 3.66 -10.07
CA VAL A 55 -9.10 4.07 -9.12
C VAL A 55 -9.19 5.59 -9.02
N GLU A 56 -10.19 6.10 -8.32
CA GLU A 56 -10.25 7.54 -8.02
C GLU A 56 -9.35 7.82 -6.83
N GLU A 57 -8.42 8.76 -6.99
CA GLU A 57 -7.67 9.34 -5.87
C GLU A 57 -8.68 9.89 -4.86
N PHE A 58 -8.94 9.14 -3.79
CA PHE A 58 -9.81 9.61 -2.72
C PHE A 58 -9.16 10.84 -2.09
N ILE A 59 -9.66 12.03 -2.45
CA ILE A 59 -9.34 13.25 -1.73
C ILE A 59 -9.99 13.13 -0.35
N MET A 60 -9.16 12.87 0.65
CA MET A 60 -9.57 12.84 2.05
C MET A 60 -9.99 14.26 2.47
N VAL A 61 -11.26 14.61 2.24
CA VAL A 61 -11.87 15.80 2.82
C VAL A 61 -12.13 15.51 4.29
N LYS A 62 -11.34 16.13 5.18
CA LYS A 62 -11.63 16.14 6.61
C LYS A 62 -12.99 16.81 6.82
N GLY A 63 -14.01 15.99 7.06
CA GLY A 63 -15.26 16.39 7.69
C GLY A 63 -16.32 16.97 6.76
N LYS A 64 -16.91 16.12 5.91
CA LYS A 64 -18.37 15.95 5.71
C LYS A 64 -18.57 15.04 4.50
N GLN A 65 -19.42 14.03 4.67
CA GLN A 65 -19.93 13.27 3.53
C GLN A 65 -20.87 14.18 2.75
N GLU A 66 -20.47 14.62 1.57
CA GLU A 66 -21.39 15.10 0.55
C GLU A 66 -21.00 14.43 -0.77
N TYR A 67 -21.93 13.61 -1.27
CA TYR A 67 -21.90 13.02 -2.59
C TYR A 67 -22.32 14.09 -3.59
N ASP A 68 -21.44 14.51 -4.49
CA ASP A 68 -21.84 15.23 -5.69
C ASP A 68 -21.83 14.28 -6.88
N ILE A 69 -23.04 13.89 -7.26
CA ILE A 69 -23.40 13.23 -8.51
C ILE A 69 -23.46 14.32 -9.59
N VAL A 70 -22.63 14.17 -10.63
CA VAL A 70 -22.83 14.85 -11.93
C VAL A 70 -23.42 13.87 -12.92
#